data_AF-A0A1H0P4C6-F1
#
_entry.id   AF-A0A1H0P4C6-F1
#
_cell.length_a   1.000
_cell.length_b   1.000
_cell.length_c   1.000
_cell.angle_alpha   90.00
_cell.angle_beta   90.00
_cell.angle_gamma   90.00
#
_symmetry.space_group_name_H-M   'P 1'
#
loop_
_entity.id
_entity.type
_entity.pdbx_description
1 polymer ?
#
loop_
_entity_poly.entity_id
_entity_poly.type
_entity_poly.pdbx_seq_one_letter_code
_entity_poly.pdbx_strand_id
1 'polypeptide(L)'
;MRNKPWTKEEEELLEDLYGRVSIPGIAKRLGRSVGAINVRKARLGLGAFLDNGDYITLAQLLRAVKGRESVDGYANISWIKNRGLPVHYKRVGQCSFKVVKLADFWKWAEANKAFLDFSKMPERILGKEPAWVKAKRRADVQNNSIRKLTPWTKEEDARLKSYIEEGQKTGAQIANLLNRTYGAVIRRCRDLGIANPKRIKPHDHSWTAEEMQKVFDGVLKAIPYPVLAKETGLSEKAIRGLMYRTYKTENQDKIRAIAKKEAGKSE
;
A
#
# COMPACT_ATOMS: atom_id res chain seq x y z
N MET A 1 43.31 16.25 32.59
CA MET A 1 41.93 16.07 33.09
C MET A 1 41.65 14.57 33.24
N ARG A 2 41.23 14.09 34.41
CA ARG A 2 40.87 12.67 34.59
C ARG A 2 39.57 12.40 33.84
N ASN A 3 39.55 11.36 33.00
CA ASN A 3 38.32 10.91 32.36
C ASN A 3 37.36 10.38 33.43
N LYS A 4 36.18 11.02 33.56
CA LYS A 4 35.09 10.49 34.39
C LYS A 4 34.68 9.11 33.82
N PRO A 5 34.80 8.01 34.59
CA PRO A 5 34.38 6.69 34.13
C PRO A 5 32.88 6.70 33.82
N TRP A 6 32.45 5.92 32.84
CA TRP A 6 31.04 5.77 32.50
C TRP A 6 30.37 4.82 33.49
N THR A 7 29.21 5.22 34.01
CA THR A 7 28.39 4.32 34.82
C THR A 7 27.39 3.58 33.94
N LYS A 8 26.87 2.44 34.41
CA LYS A 8 25.88 1.65 33.65
C LYS A 8 24.61 2.47 33.38
N GLU A 9 24.19 3.29 34.33
CA GLU A 9 23.00 4.14 34.21
C GLU A 9 23.20 5.23 33.15
N GLU A 10 24.41 5.80 33.05
CA GLU A 10 24.74 6.75 31.98
C GLU A 10 24.76 6.08 30.59
N GLU A 11 25.13 4.81 30.52
CA GLU A 11 25.13 4.01 29.28
C GLU A 11 23.72 3.64 28.85
N GLU A 12 22.88 3.13 29.76
CA GLU A 12 21.46 2.86 29.52
C GLU A 12 20.72 4.13 29.11
N LEU A 13 20.99 5.26 29.76
CA LEU A 13 20.39 6.54 29.40
C LEU A 13 20.90 7.03 28.03
N LEU A 14 22.17 6.81 27.70
CA LEU A 14 22.69 7.10 26.37
C LEU A 14 21.95 6.26 25.32
N GLU A 15 21.77 4.95 25.55
CA GLU A 15 21.06 4.04 24.64
C GLU A 15 19.58 4.44 24.44
N ASP A 16 18.85 4.77 25.50
CA ASP A 16 17.44 5.17 25.39
C ASP A 16 17.27 6.52 24.66
N LEU A 17 18.17 7.46 24.93
CA LEU A 17 18.13 8.80 24.31
C LEU A 17 18.71 8.81 22.89
N TYR A 18 19.58 7.86 22.55
CA TYR A 18 20.25 7.81 21.25
C TYR A 18 19.25 7.67 20.11
N GLY A 19 19.37 8.56 19.12
CA GLY A 19 18.44 8.67 18.01
C GLY A 19 17.10 9.34 18.34
N ARG A 20 16.76 9.61 19.61
CA ARG A 20 15.58 10.44 19.98
C ARG A 20 15.96 11.90 20.23
N VAL A 21 17.09 12.11 20.91
CA VAL A 21 17.63 13.43 21.28
C VAL A 21 18.91 13.71 20.49
N SER A 22 19.20 14.98 20.21
CA SER A 22 20.44 15.36 19.56
C SER A 22 21.65 15.08 20.47
N ILE A 23 22.82 14.77 19.89
CA ILE A 23 24.05 14.54 20.66
C ILE A 23 24.36 15.70 21.63
N PRO A 24 24.23 16.99 21.25
CA PRO A 24 24.37 18.10 22.20
C PRO A 24 23.35 18.08 23.35
N GLY A 25 22.10 17.67 23.08
CA GLY A 25 21.08 17.55 24.11
C GLY A 25 21.38 16.41 25.09
N ILE A 26 21.88 15.28 24.59
CA ILE A 26 22.34 14.14 25.41
C ILE A 26 23.54 14.56 26.26
N ALA A 27 24.51 15.24 25.65
CA ALA A 27 25.69 15.79 26.33
C ALA A 27 25.29 16.70 27.51
N LYS A 28 24.31 17.58 27.31
CA LYS A 28 23.76 18.45 28.38
C LYS A 28 23.09 17.63 29.51
N ARG A 29 22.30 16.61 29.17
CA ARG A 29 21.60 15.77 30.16
C ARG A 29 22.54 14.91 31.00
N LEU A 30 23.58 14.36 30.37
CA LEU A 30 24.60 13.54 31.03
C LEU A 30 25.73 14.36 31.66
N GLY A 31 25.73 15.69 31.48
CA GLY A 31 26.82 16.56 31.95
C GLY A 31 28.19 16.20 31.35
N ARG A 32 28.22 15.70 30.11
CA ARG A 32 29.43 15.25 29.40
C ARG A 32 29.67 16.05 28.13
N SER A 33 30.89 16.05 27.61
CA SER A 33 31.20 16.70 26.34
C SER A 33 30.63 15.91 25.15
N VAL A 34 30.31 16.62 24.06
CA VAL A 34 29.87 16.00 22.78
C VAL A 34 30.87 14.95 22.28
N GLY A 35 32.17 15.22 22.44
CA GLY A 35 33.24 14.27 22.10
C GLY A 35 33.16 12.97 22.91
N ALA A 36 32.93 13.08 24.23
CA ALA A 36 32.78 11.91 25.10
C ALA A 36 31.57 11.05 24.72
N ILE A 37 30.44 11.67 24.36
CA ILE A 37 29.26 10.96 23.86
C ILE A 37 29.57 10.22 22.55
N ASN A 38 30.24 10.87 21.59
CA ASN A 38 30.58 10.24 20.31
C ASN A 38 31.53 9.05 20.47
N VAL A 39 32.54 9.15 21.35
CA VAL A 39 33.45 8.03 21.63
C VAL A 39 32.69 6.90 22.32
N ARG A 40 31.83 7.19 23.30
CA ARG A 40 31.09 6.14 24.01
C ARG A 40 30.08 5.45 23.11
N LYS A 41 29.32 6.19 22.29
CA LYS A 41 28.36 5.58 21.35
C LYS A 41 29.08 4.59 20.41
N ALA A 42 30.26 4.95 19.92
CA ALA A 42 31.02 4.08 19.02
C ALA A 42 31.48 2.81 19.73
N ARG A 43 31.91 2.92 21.01
CA ARG A 43 32.30 1.77 21.84
C ARG A 43 31.12 0.87 22.22
N LEU A 44 29.92 1.44 22.40
CA LEU A 44 28.68 0.70 22.65
C LEU A 44 28.08 0.09 21.37
N GLY A 45 28.71 0.24 20.20
CA GLY A 45 28.15 -0.25 18.94
C GLY A 45 26.89 0.48 18.49
N LEU A 46 26.62 1.67 19.05
CA LEU A 46 25.57 2.58 18.62
C LEU A 46 26.00 3.25 17.31
N GLY A 47 26.03 2.43 16.25
CA GLY A 47 26.44 2.77 14.89
C GLY A 47 25.49 3.75 14.19
N ALA A 48 25.61 3.87 12.86
CA ALA A 48 24.61 4.59 12.10
C ALA A 48 23.26 3.91 12.34
N PHE A 49 22.34 4.60 13.03
CA PHE A 49 21.07 4.04 13.49
C PHE A 49 20.26 3.32 12.38
N LEU A 50 20.50 3.65 11.11
CA LEU A 50 19.87 3.03 9.94
C LEU A 50 20.35 1.60 9.66
N ASP A 51 21.52 1.20 10.16
CA ASP A 51 22.14 -0.10 9.84
C ASP A 51 22.00 -1.13 10.98
N ASN A 52 21.66 -0.70 12.21
CA ASN A 52 21.66 -1.54 13.42
C ASN A 52 20.28 -1.70 14.11
N GLY A 53 19.17 -1.33 13.47
CA GLY A 53 17.83 -1.49 14.06
C GLY A 53 16.80 -2.13 13.13
N ASP A 54 15.71 -2.65 13.70
CA ASP A 54 14.51 -3.16 12.98
C ASP A 54 13.77 -2.07 12.15
N TYR A 55 14.38 -0.89 12.03
CA TYR A 55 13.81 0.29 11.41
C TYR A 55 14.33 0.45 9.99
N ILE A 56 13.42 0.79 9.09
CA ILE A 56 13.76 1.32 7.78
C ILE A 56 13.30 2.77 7.69
N THR A 57 13.99 3.59 6.90
CA THR A 57 13.47 4.93 6.61
C THR A 57 12.19 4.84 5.79
N LEU A 58 11.31 5.83 5.95
CA LEU A 58 10.11 5.94 5.12
C LEU A 58 10.46 6.06 3.64
N ALA A 59 11.59 6.69 3.30
CA ALA A 59 12.07 6.78 1.93
C ALA A 59 12.44 5.40 1.36
N GLN A 60 13.20 4.59 2.10
CA GLN A 60 13.53 3.22 1.69
C GLN A 60 12.27 2.36 1.56
N LEU A 61 11.31 2.48 2.50
CA LEU A 61 10.04 1.77 2.43
C LEU A 61 9.26 2.13 1.15
N LEU A 62 9.14 3.43 0.84
CA LEU A 62 8.43 3.88 -0.35
C LEU A 62 9.16 3.48 -1.64
N ARG A 63 10.49 3.47 -1.64
CA ARG A 63 11.29 2.97 -2.76
C ARG A 63 11.01 1.49 -3.01
N ALA A 64 11.00 0.67 -1.96
CA ALA A 64 10.71 -0.75 -2.07
C ALA A 64 9.28 -1.01 -2.58
N VAL A 65 8.27 -0.35 -2.01
CA VAL A 65 6.86 -0.64 -2.33
C VAL A 65 6.39 0.04 -3.62
N LYS A 66 6.81 1.29 -3.88
CA LYS A 66 6.32 2.10 -5.01
C LYS A 66 7.34 2.36 -6.12
N GLY A 67 8.61 1.99 -5.92
CA GLY A 67 9.69 2.37 -6.85
C GLY A 67 9.96 3.88 -6.89
N ARG A 68 9.61 4.63 -5.84
CA ARG A 68 9.83 6.09 -5.74
C ARG A 68 10.94 6.41 -4.75
N GLU A 69 11.84 7.31 -5.13
CA GLU A 69 13.01 7.63 -4.30
C GLU A 69 12.75 8.63 -3.18
N SER A 70 11.66 9.39 -3.24
CA SER A 70 11.36 10.46 -2.27
C SER A 70 10.02 10.27 -1.56
N VAL A 71 9.98 10.75 -0.31
CA VAL A 71 8.73 10.88 0.44
C VAL A 71 7.99 12.09 -0.09
N ASP A 72 6.97 11.87 -0.90
CA ASP A 72 6.11 12.93 -1.41
C ASP A 72 5.03 13.35 -0.38
N GLY A 73 4.40 14.50 -0.60
CA GLY A 73 3.27 14.98 0.22
C GLY A 73 2.12 13.98 0.25
N TYR A 74 1.97 13.16 -0.79
CA TYR A 74 0.97 12.12 -0.87
C TYR A 74 1.19 11.03 0.19
N ALA A 75 2.42 10.54 0.40
CA ALA A 75 2.69 9.55 1.45
C ALA A 75 2.35 10.09 2.84
N ASN A 76 2.68 11.36 3.11
CA ASN A 76 2.35 12.00 4.39
C ASN A 76 0.84 12.07 4.65
N ILE A 77 0.04 12.38 3.62
CA ILE A 77 -1.41 12.46 3.77
C ILE A 77 -2.03 11.05 3.76
N SER A 78 -1.75 10.27 2.72
CA SER A 78 -2.46 9.03 2.44
C SER A 78 -2.02 7.87 3.33
N TRP A 79 -0.72 7.70 3.58
CA TRP A 79 -0.19 6.61 4.40
C TRP A 79 -0.21 6.98 5.89
N ILE A 80 0.30 8.16 6.24
CA ILE A 80 0.43 8.57 7.64
C ILE A 80 -0.89 9.12 8.18
N LYS A 81 -1.37 10.26 7.67
CA LYS A 81 -2.54 10.95 8.24
C LYS A 81 -3.83 10.14 8.12
N ASN A 82 -4.13 9.64 6.92
CA ASN A 82 -5.43 9.03 6.64
C ASN A 82 -5.53 7.55 7.02
N ARG A 83 -4.39 6.85 7.12
CA ARG A 83 -4.33 5.40 7.37
C ARG A 83 -3.51 5.02 8.61
N GLY A 84 -2.89 5.98 9.28
CA GLY A 84 -2.21 5.75 10.55
C GLY A 84 -0.96 4.88 10.43
N LEU A 85 -0.16 5.02 9.37
CA LEU A 85 1.14 4.34 9.29
C LEU A 85 1.97 4.69 10.55
N PRO A 86 2.45 3.69 11.32
CA PRO A 86 3.22 3.93 12.54
C PRO A 86 4.61 4.45 12.19
N VAL A 87 4.74 5.77 12.16
CA VAL A 87 5.99 6.47 11.87
C VAL A 87 6.61 6.99 13.17
N HIS A 88 7.90 6.73 13.32
CA HIS A 88 8.72 7.30 14.37
C HIS A 88 9.71 8.30 13.78
N TYR A 89 10.21 9.19 14.63
CA TYR A 89 11.23 10.16 14.25
C TYR A 89 12.54 9.79 14.90
N LYS A 90 13.60 9.77 14.08
CA LYS A 90 14.95 9.47 14.53
C LYS A 90 15.93 10.53 14.05
N ARG A 91 16.76 11.02 14.96
CA ARG A 91 17.74 12.08 14.68
C ARG A 91 19.12 11.52 14.37
N VAL A 92 19.72 12.00 13.29
CA VAL A 92 21.13 11.75 12.94
C VAL A 92 21.78 13.09 12.67
N GLY A 93 22.71 13.51 13.54
CA GLY A 93 23.26 14.86 13.50
C GLY A 93 22.18 15.93 13.72
N GLN A 94 22.10 16.90 12.81
CA GLN A 94 21.06 17.93 12.82
C GLN A 94 19.76 17.49 12.13
N CYS A 95 19.82 16.42 11.33
CA CYS A 95 18.69 15.93 10.55
C CYS A 95 17.76 15.05 11.39
N SER A 96 16.48 15.02 11.01
CA SER A 96 15.46 14.14 11.57
C SER A 96 14.83 13.33 10.43
N PHE A 97 14.76 12.02 10.61
CA PHE A 97 14.29 11.06 9.63
C PHE A 97 13.02 10.38 10.13
N LYS A 98 12.06 10.20 9.21
CA LYS A 98 10.89 9.36 9.43
C LYS A 98 11.30 7.90 9.24
N VAL A 99 11.08 7.07 10.25
CA VAL A 99 11.41 5.65 10.23
C VAL A 99 10.20 4.81 10.64
N VAL A 100 10.17 3.56 10.19
CA VAL A 100 9.10 2.61 10.46
C VAL A 100 9.73 1.27 10.87
N LYS A 101 9.23 0.65 11.94
CA LYS A 101 9.63 -0.73 12.27
C LYS A 101 9.00 -1.69 11.26
N LEU A 102 9.77 -2.64 10.74
CA LEU A 102 9.25 -3.60 9.76
C LEU A 102 8.07 -4.42 10.27
N ALA A 103 8.12 -4.87 11.53
CA ALA A 103 7.01 -5.61 12.15
C ALA A 103 5.71 -4.79 12.20
N ASP A 104 5.80 -3.51 12.56
CA ASP A 104 4.65 -2.61 12.63
C ASP A 104 4.14 -2.24 11.24
N PHE A 105 5.05 -2.09 10.27
CA PHE A 105 4.68 -1.94 8.86
C PHE A 105 3.85 -3.13 8.39
N TRP A 106 4.27 -4.38 8.65
CA TRP A 106 3.52 -5.55 8.17
C TRP A 106 2.14 -5.68 8.81
N LYS A 107 2.01 -5.37 10.11
CA LYS A 107 0.70 -5.30 10.78
C LYS A 107 -0.20 -4.23 10.15
N TRP A 108 0.35 -3.05 9.90
CA TRP A 108 -0.37 -1.96 9.24
C TRP A 108 -0.73 -2.29 7.79
N ALA A 109 0.18 -2.93 7.05
CA ALA A 109 0.01 -3.32 5.65
C ALA A 109 -1.07 -4.39 5.51
N GLU A 110 -1.19 -5.30 6.49
CA GLU A 110 -2.28 -6.27 6.50
C GLU A 110 -3.64 -5.61 6.75
N ALA A 111 -3.71 -4.60 7.62
CA ALA A 111 -4.93 -3.83 7.83
C ALA A 111 -5.31 -3.00 6.57
N ASN A 112 -4.33 -2.54 5.81
CA ASN A 112 -4.48 -1.72 4.60
C ASN A 112 -4.14 -2.52 3.32
N LYS A 113 -4.48 -3.81 3.30
CA LYS A 113 -4.04 -4.75 2.26
C LYS A 113 -4.57 -4.34 0.89
N ALA A 114 -5.84 -3.94 0.79
CA ALA A 114 -6.45 -3.54 -0.48
C ALA A 114 -5.88 -2.23 -1.03
N PHE A 115 -5.36 -1.36 -0.15
CA PHE A 115 -4.72 -0.11 -0.53
C PHE A 115 -3.32 -0.27 -1.16
N LEU A 116 -2.55 -1.26 -0.71
CA LEU A 116 -1.17 -1.46 -1.17
C LEU A 116 -1.13 -2.27 -2.47
N ASP A 117 -0.21 -1.92 -3.35
CA ASP A 117 0.12 -2.70 -4.56
C ASP A 117 1.55 -3.23 -4.42
N PHE A 118 1.69 -4.55 -4.40
CA PHE A 118 2.99 -5.22 -4.32
C PHE A 118 3.46 -5.83 -5.65
N SER A 119 2.74 -5.60 -6.75
CA SER A 119 3.06 -6.20 -8.07
C SER A 119 4.48 -5.88 -8.57
N LYS A 120 5.01 -4.70 -8.21
CA LYS A 120 6.35 -4.23 -8.63
C LYS A 120 7.42 -4.31 -7.54
N MET A 121 7.05 -4.68 -6.32
CA MET A 121 8.00 -4.78 -5.22
C MET A 121 8.79 -6.09 -5.35
N PRO A 122 10.13 -6.11 -5.36
CA PRO A 122 10.88 -7.37 -5.35
C PRO A 122 10.61 -8.20 -4.09
N GLU A 123 10.64 -9.53 -4.21
CA GLU A 123 10.48 -10.40 -3.04
C GLU A 123 11.65 -10.22 -2.06
N ARG A 124 11.33 -10.23 -0.76
CA ARG A 124 12.30 -10.15 0.35
C ARG A 124 13.13 -8.88 0.45
N ILE A 125 12.81 -7.85 -0.34
CA ILE A 125 13.50 -6.55 -0.27
C ILE A 125 13.36 -5.86 1.10
N LEU A 126 12.30 -6.17 1.83
CA LEU A 126 12.04 -5.71 3.20
C LEU A 126 12.30 -6.81 4.25
N GLY A 127 13.12 -7.81 3.92
CA GLY A 127 13.38 -8.96 4.77
C GLY A 127 12.31 -10.05 4.69
N LYS A 128 12.05 -10.74 5.81
CA LYS A 128 11.08 -11.85 5.86
C LYS A 128 9.65 -11.35 5.66
N GLU A 129 9.01 -11.80 4.59
CA GLU A 129 7.63 -11.45 4.27
C GLU A 129 6.63 -12.36 5.00
N PRO A 130 5.50 -11.82 5.50
CA PRO A 130 4.36 -12.63 5.93
C PRO A 130 3.78 -13.49 4.80
N ALA A 131 3.24 -14.66 5.14
CA ALA A 131 2.73 -15.63 4.15
C ALA A 131 1.66 -15.04 3.20
N TRP A 132 0.82 -14.13 3.71
CA TRP A 132 -0.25 -13.52 2.92
C TRP A 132 0.28 -12.62 1.78
N VAL A 133 1.50 -12.09 1.88
CA VAL A 133 2.07 -11.15 0.90
C VAL A 133 2.20 -11.81 -0.47
N LYS A 134 2.58 -13.09 -0.51
CA LYS A 134 2.72 -13.85 -1.76
C LYS A 134 1.38 -13.97 -2.51
N ALA A 135 0.30 -14.28 -1.78
CA ALA A 135 -1.04 -14.34 -2.35
C ALA A 135 -1.50 -12.96 -2.85
N LYS A 136 -1.26 -11.90 -2.05
CA LYS A 136 -1.61 -10.54 -2.43
C LYS A 136 -0.86 -10.06 -3.67
N ARG A 137 0.45 -10.31 -3.74
CA ARG A 137 1.30 -9.97 -4.89
C ARG A 137 0.76 -10.56 -6.19
N ARG A 138 0.35 -11.83 -6.18
CA ARG A 138 -0.27 -12.49 -7.34
C ARG A 138 -1.57 -11.79 -7.76
N ALA A 139 -2.43 -11.46 -6.80
CA ALA A 139 -3.68 -10.74 -7.08
C ALA A 139 -3.43 -9.33 -7.66
N ASP A 140 -2.39 -8.64 -7.21
CA ASP A 140 -2.01 -7.32 -7.74
C ASP A 140 -1.49 -7.38 -9.17
N VAL A 141 -0.64 -8.37 -9.47
CA VAL A 141 -0.15 -8.63 -10.83
C VAL A 141 -1.34 -8.91 -11.76
N GLN A 142 -2.28 -9.76 -11.32
CA GLN A 142 -3.49 -10.05 -12.07
C GLN A 142 -4.36 -8.80 -12.27
N ASN A 143 -4.56 -7.99 -11.23
CA ASN A 143 -5.31 -6.74 -11.34
C ASN A 143 -4.67 -5.77 -12.36
N ASN A 144 -3.35 -5.64 -12.34
CA ASN A 144 -2.62 -4.78 -13.28
C ASN A 144 -2.65 -5.33 -14.72
N SER A 145 -2.81 -6.65 -14.90
CA SER A 145 -3.07 -7.25 -16.22
C SER A 145 -4.48 -6.97 -16.75
N ILE A 146 -5.48 -6.81 -15.86
CA ILE A 146 -6.87 -6.51 -16.22
C ILE A 146 -7.05 -5.00 -16.49
N ARG A 147 -6.27 -4.16 -15.81
CA ARG A 147 -6.42 -2.70 -15.83
C ARG A 147 -5.12 -2.00 -16.16
N LYS A 148 -4.90 -1.78 -17.44
CA LYS A 148 -3.80 -0.93 -17.90
C LYS A 148 -4.10 0.55 -17.59
N LEU A 149 -3.22 1.16 -16.81
CA LEU A 149 -3.27 2.58 -16.43
C LEU A 149 -2.29 3.46 -17.22
N THR A 150 -1.52 2.88 -18.15
CA THR A 150 -0.58 3.65 -18.97
C THR A 150 -1.33 4.62 -19.89
N PRO A 151 -0.65 5.63 -20.45
CA PRO A 151 -1.21 6.42 -21.55
C PRO A 151 -1.74 5.55 -22.70
N TRP A 152 -2.72 6.06 -23.44
CA TRP A 152 -3.21 5.43 -24.66
C TRP A 152 -2.17 5.58 -25.76
N THR A 153 -1.88 4.48 -26.44
CA THR A 153 -0.99 4.43 -27.61
C THR A 153 -1.78 4.64 -28.90
N LYS A 154 -1.09 5.04 -29.98
CA LYS A 154 -1.72 5.23 -31.30
C LYS A 154 -2.33 3.92 -31.81
N GLU A 155 -1.71 2.78 -31.50
CA GLU A 155 -2.14 1.44 -31.87
C GLU A 155 -3.38 1.01 -31.06
N GLU A 156 -3.48 1.38 -29.79
CA GLU A 156 -4.70 1.19 -29.00
C GLU A 156 -5.86 2.04 -29.54
N ASP A 157 -5.60 3.29 -29.91
CA ASP A 157 -6.61 4.16 -30.51
C ASP A 157 -7.09 3.63 -31.87
N ALA A 158 -6.17 3.17 -32.72
CA ALA A 158 -6.51 2.57 -34.01
C ALA A 158 -7.39 1.32 -33.84
N ARG A 159 -7.03 0.42 -32.90
CA ARG A 159 -7.84 -0.74 -32.57
C ARG A 159 -9.21 -0.35 -32.02
N LEU A 160 -9.26 0.62 -31.10
CA LEU A 160 -10.52 1.12 -30.57
C LEU A 160 -11.44 1.63 -31.67
N LYS A 161 -10.93 2.46 -32.60
CA LYS A 161 -11.68 2.95 -33.76
C LYS A 161 -12.23 1.79 -34.60
N SER A 162 -11.38 0.82 -34.94
CA SER A 162 -11.81 -0.34 -35.73
C SER A 162 -12.94 -1.14 -35.08
N TYR A 163 -12.90 -1.34 -33.75
CA TYR A 163 -13.96 -2.05 -33.03
C TYR A 163 -15.28 -1.27 -32.98
N ILE A 164 -15.21 0.07 -32.95
CA ILE A 164 -16.39 0.93 -32.95
C ILE A 164 -17.02 0.96 -34.35
N GLU A 165 -16.21 1.07 -35.40
CA GLU A 165 -16.64 1.03 -36.81
C GLU A 165 -17.27 -0.33 -37.17
N GLU A 166 -16.69 -1.43 -36.70
CA GLU A 166 -17.24 -2.79 -36.87
C GLU A 166 -18.63 -2.93 -36.21
N GLY A 167 -18.90 -2.23 -35.09
CA GLY A 167 -20.21 -2.18 -34.45
C GLY A 167 -20.70 -3.48 -33.78
N GLN A 168 -19.93 -4.58 -33.88
CA GLN A 168 -20.33 -5.89 -33.36
C GLN A 168 -20.08 -6.05 -31.86
N LYS A 169 -19.04 -5.38 -31.33
CA LYS A 169 -18.54 -5.59 -29.97
C LYS A 169 -19.18 -4.62 -28.98
N THR A 170 -19.56 -5.14 -27.83
CA THR A 170 -19.99 -4.32 -26.69
C THR A 170 -18.80 -3.61 -26.05
N GLY A 171 -19.06 -2.50 -25.35
CA GLY A 171 -17.99 -1.78 -24.68
C GLY A 171 -17.24 -2.61 -23.62
N ALA A 172 -17.91 -3.59 -23.00
CA ALA A 172 -17.26 -4.51 -22.06
C ALA A 172 -16.29 -5.48 -22.77
N GLN A 173 -16.67 -6.00 -23.95
CA GLN A 173 -15.79 -6.84 -24.77
C GLN A 173 -14.58 -6.04 -25.26
N ILE A 174 -14.79 -4.81 -25.73
CA ILE A 174 -13.71 -3.91 -26.16
C ILE A 174 -12.76 -3.62 -24.98
N ALA A 175 -13.30 -3.35 -23.80
CA ALA A 175 -12.52 -3.13 -22.58
C ALA A 175 -11.63 -4.33 -22.26
N ASN A 176 -12.16 -5.55 -22.34
CA ASN A 176 -11.39 -6.78 -22.13
C ASN A 176 -10.30 -6.97 -23.20
N LEU A 177 -10.60 -6.73 -24.49
CA LEU A 177 -9.63 -6.86 -25.58
C LEU A 177 -8.46 -5.87 -25.47
N LEU A 178 -8.73 -4.67 -24.93
CA LEU A 178 -7.73 -3.63 -24.75
C LEU A 178 -7.06 -3.68 -23.37
N ASN A 179 -7.48 -4.60 -22.48
CA ASN A 179 -7.07 -4.63 -21.07
C ASN A 179 -7.26 -3.28 -20.37
N ARG A 180 -8.39 -2.61 -20.66
CA ARG A 180 -8.79 -1.31 -20.08
C ARG A 180 -10.10 -1.48 -19.32
N THR A 181 -10.42 -0.52 -18.47
CA THR A 181 -11.75 -0.49 -17.84
C THR A 181 -12.78 0.02 -18.84
N TYR A 182 -14.03 -0.43 -18.69
CA TYR A 182 -15.15 0.09 -19.49
C TYR A 182 -15.23 1.62 -19.44
N GLY A 183 -15.08 2.22 -18.25
CA GLY A 183 -15.06 3.68 -18.09
C GLY A 183 -13.92 4.37 -18.85
N ALA A 184 -12.74 3.76 -18.90
CA ALA A 184 -11.62 4.29 -19.67
C ALA A 184 -11.88 4.24 -21.19
N VAL A 185 -12.50 3.17 -21.68
CA VAL A 185 -12.92 3.06 -23.09
C VAL A 185 -13.94 4.14 -23.44
N ILE A 186 -15.00 4.30 -22.63
CA ILE A 186 -16.02 5.35 -22.85
C ILE A 186 -15.40 6.75 -22.84
N ARG A 187 -14.51 7.02 -21.88
CA ARG A 187 -13.81 8.31 -21.83
C ARG A 187 -12.95 8.51 -23.08
N ARG A 188 -12.23 7.48 -23.53
CA ARG A 188 -11.38 7.57 -24.70
C ARG A 188 -12.17 7.78 -25.99
N CYS A 189 -13.31 7.12 -26.17
CA CYS A 189 -14.21 7.38 -27.30
C CYS A 189 -14.60 8.86 -27.36
N ARG A 190 -14.94 9.46 -26.22
CA ARG A 190 -15.25 10.90 -26.13
C ARG A 190 -14.03 11.76 -26.49
N ASP A 191 -12.86 11.42 -25.96
CA ASP A 191 -11.62 12.18 -26.23
C ASP A 191 -11.22 12.12 -27.71
N LEU A 192 -11.53 11.03 -28.42
CA LEU A 192 -11.28 10.84 -29.84
C LEU A 192 -12.40 11.35 -30.75
N GLY A 193 -13.53 11.82 -30.19
CA GLY A 193 -14.69 12.28 -30.96
C GLY A 193 -15.43 11.18 -31.72
N ILE A 194 -15.32 9.92 -31.29
CA ILE A 194 -15.99 8.76 -31.93
C ILE A 194 -17.24 8.32 -31.17
N ALA A 195 -18.09 7.54 -31.84
CA ALA A 195 -19.30 7.00 -31.25
C ALA A 195 -19.03 6.14 -29.99
N ASN A 196 -20.00 6.11 -29.08
CA ASN A 196 -19.93 5.22 -27.92
C ASN A 196 -20.08 3.76 -28.37
N PRO A 197 -19.38 2.82 -27.72
CA PRO A 197 -19.54 1.40 -27.99
C PRO A 197 -20.96 0.94 -27.66
N LYS A 198 -21.35 -0.16 -28.31
CA LYS A 198 -22.65 -0.81 -28.09
C LYS A 198 -22.87 -1.09 -26.60
N ARG A 199 -24.01 -0.65 -26.09
CA ARG A 199 -24.43 -0.89 -24.71
C ARG A 199 -24.97 -2.31 -24.57
N ILE A 200 -24.65 -2.95 -23.45
CA ILE A 200 -25.32 -4.19 -23.04
C ILE A 200 -26.71 -3.79 -22.54
N LYS A 201 -27.73 -4.59 -22.88
CA LYS A 201 -29.07 -4.43 -22.28
C LYS A 201 -28.97 -4.57 -20.76
N PRO A 202 -29.82 -3.89 -19.97
CA PRO A 202 -29.88 -4.14 -18.53
C PRO A 202 -29.98 -5.65 -18.29
N HIS A 203 -29.04 -6.20 -17.54
CA HIS A 203 -29.10 -7.59 -17.13
C HIS A 203 -29.86 -7.64 -15.80
N ASP A 204 -30.91 -8.45 -15.72
CA ASP A 204 -31.57 -8.78 -14.47
C ASP A 204 -30.78 -9.89 -13.79
N HIS A 205 -29.94 -9.53 -12.82
CA HIS A 205 -29.13 -10.49 -12.06
C HIS A 205 -29.63 -10.56 -10.63
N SER A 206 -30.08 -11.76 -10.25
CA SER A 206 -30.38 -12.10 -8.85
C SER A 206 -29.18 -12.80 -8.23
N TRP A 207 -28.73 -12.31 -7.08
CA TRP A 207 -27.59 -12.87 -6.36
C TRP A 207 -27.94 -14.23 -5.75
N THR A 208 -27.15 -15.25 -6.06
CA THR A 208 -27.18 -16.52 -5.33
C THR A 208 -26.36 -16.45 -4.04
N ALA A 209 -26.66 -17.32 -3.07
CA ALA A 209 -25.90 -17.41 -1.82
C ALA A 209 -24.41 -17.75 -2.08
N GLU A 210 -24.14 -18.63 -3.04
CA GLU A 210 -22.79 -19.05 -3.42
C GLU A 210 -21.98 -17.90 -4.04
N GLU A 211 -22.58 -17.12 -4.94
CA GLU A 211 -21.93 -15.95 -5.54
C GLU A 211 -21.61 -14.89 -4.49
N MET A 212 -22.56 -14.62 -3.59
CA MET A 212 -22.36 -13.69 -2.48
C MET A 212 -21.20 -14.14 -1.61
N GLN A 213 -21.19 -15.41 -1.20
CA GLN A 213 -20.12 -15.97 -0.36
C GLN A 213 -18.75 -15.85 -1.03
N LYS A 214 -18.64 -16.23 -2.31
CA LYS A 214 -17.39 -16.13 -3.08
C LYS A 214 -16.89 -14.67 -3.15
N VAL A 215 -17.79 -13.71 -3.34
CA VAL A 215 -17.43 -12.29 -3.35
C VAL A 215 -16.99 -11.81 -1.97
N PHE A 216 -17.72 -12.15 -0.90
CA PHE A 216 -17.36 -11.77 0.46
C PHE A 216 -16.00 -12.35 0.86
N ASP A 217 -15.75 -13.64 0.62
CA ASP A 217 -14.47 -14.30 0.89
C ASP A 217 -13.32 -13.62 0.14
N GLY A 218 -13.55 -13.27 -1.12
CA GLY A 218 -12.59 -12.53 -1.93
C GLY A 218 -12.24 -11.16 -1.35
N VAL A 219 -13.26 -10.41 -0.90
CA VAL A 219 -13.08 -9.11 -0.26
C VAL A 219 -12.35 -9.23 1.08
N LEU A 220 -12.65 -10.26 1.88
CA LEU A 220 -11.97 -10.52 3.15
C LEU A 220 -10.47 -10.82 2.95
N LYS A 221 -10.15 -11.51 1.84
CA LYS A 221 -8.76 -11.77 1.39
C LYS A 221 -8.10 -10.55 0.72
N ALA A 222 -8.81 -9.43 0.57
CA ALA A 222 -8.38 -8.21 -0.12
C ALA A 222 -7.98 -8.46 -1.59
N ILE A 223 -8.71 -9.34 -2.27
CA ILE A 223 -8.60 -9.53 -3.72
C ILE A 223 -9.25 -8.32 -4.41
N PRO A 224 -8.55 -7.65 -5.35
CA PRO A 224 -9.11 -6.49 -6.04
C PRO A 224 -10.43 -6.82 -6.74
N TYR A 225 -11.43 -5.95 -6.63
CA TYR A 225 -12.73 -6.12 -7.30
C TYR A 225 -12.66 -6.48 -8.80
N PRO A 226 -11.70 -5.98 -9.60
CA PRO A 226 -11.61 -6.34 -11.02
C PRO A 226 -11.25 -7.81 -11.23
N VAL A 227 -10.45 -8.37 -10.32
CA VAL A 227 -10.11 -9.79 -10.30
C VAL A 227 -11.35 -10.60 -9.94
N LEU A 228 -12.07 -10.21 -8.87
CA LEU A 228 -13.31 -10.87 -8.47
C LEU A 228 -14.35 -10.85 -9.59
N ALA A 229 -14.53 -9.71 -10.27
CA ALA A 229 -15.43 -9.58 -11.41
C ALA A 229 -15.08 -10.56 -12.54
N LYS A 230 -13.79 -10.73 -12.85
CA LYS A 230 -13.33 -11.69 -13.86
C LYS A 230 -13.56 -13.13 -13.43
N GLU A 231 -13.37 -13.45 -12.15
CA GLU A 231 -13.52 -14.81 -11.60
C GLU A 231 -14.97 -15.25 -11.39
N THR A 232 -15.90 -14.31 -11.18
CA THR A 232 -17.32 -14.60 -11.01
C THR A 232 -18.13 -14.39 -12.28
N GLY A 233 -17.56 -13.70 -13.29
CA GLY A 233 -18.31 -13.27 -14.48
C GLY A 233 -19.26 -12.09 -14.22
N LEU A 234 -19.30 -11.57 -12.98
CA LEU A 234 -20.16 -10.46 -12.59
C LEU A 234 -19.49 -9.11 -12.90
N SER A 235 -20.30 -8.06 -13.06
CA SER A 235 -19.73 -6.72 -13.23
C SER A 235 -19.11 -6.20 -11.92
N GLU A 236 -17.96 -5.51 -12.01
CA GLU A 236 -17.33 -4.86 -10.85
C GLU A 236 -18.32 -3.90 -10.15
N LYS A 237 -19.17 -3.20 -10.92
CA LYS A 237 -20.19 -2.29 -10.37
C LYS A 237 -21.24 -3.04 -9.55
N ALA A 238 -21.66 -4.23 -9.99
CA ALA A 238 -22.60 -5.06 -9.23
C ALA A 238 -21.98 -5.51 -7.91
N ILE A 239 -20.72 -6.00 -7.94
CA ILE A 239 -19.97 -6.41 -6.75
C ILE A 239 -19.84 -5.25 -5.75
N ARG A 240 -19.39 -4.08 -6.23
CA ARG A 240 -19.29 -2.86 -5.41
C ARG A 240 -20.63 -2.46 -4.80
N GLY A 241 -21.69 -2.51 -5.60
CA GLY A 241 -23.05 -2.23 -5.15
C GLY A 241 -23.53 -3.19 -4.06
N LEU A 242 -23.20 -4.48 -4.16
CA LEU A 242 -23.46 -5.46 -3.11
C LEU A 242 -22.73 -5.07 -1.82
N MET A 243 -21.41 -4.83 -1.90
CA MET A 243 -20.61 -4.42 -0.74
C MET A 243 -21.14 -3.15 -0.07
N TYR A 244 -21.54 -2.16 -0.87
CA TYR A 244 -22.12 -0.92 -0.34
C TYR A 244 -23.47 -1.16 0.36
N ARG A 245 -24.36 -1.98 -0.21
CA ARG A 245 -25.65 -2.28 0.42
C ARG A 245 -25.47 -2.96 1.77
N THR A 246 -24.54 -3.92 1.85
CA THR A 246 -24.23 -4.72 3.05
C THR A 246 -23.47 -3.90 4.11
N TYR A 247 -22.36 -3.25 3.74
CA TYR A 247 -21.43 -2.63 4.71
C TYR A 247 -21.43 -1.10 4.70
N LYS A 248 -22.27 -0.46 3.87
CA LYS A 248 -22.32 1.01 3.66
C LYS A 248 -20.99 1.62 3.19
N THR A 249 -20.09 0.80 2.65
CA THR A 249 -18.84 1.25 2.06
C THR A 249 -18.36 0.26 1.00
N GLU A 250 -17.69 0.75 -0.04
CA GLU A 250 -17.01 -0.08 -1.03
C GLU A 250 -15.53 -0.28 -0.71
N ASN A 251 -15.02 0.38 0.34
CA ASN A 251 -13.62 0.29 0.71
C ASN A 251 -13.36 -1.07 1.38
N GLN A 252 -12.64 -1.95 0.69
CA GLN A 252 -12.36 -3.31 1.16
C GLN A 252 -11.67 -3.34 2.53
N ASP A 253 -10.74 -2.44 2.82
CA ASP A 253 -10.07 -2.42 4.13
C ASP A 253 -11.03 -2.02 5.25
N LYS A 254 -11.99 -1.13 4.98
CA LYS A 254 -13.07 -0.82 5.94
C LYS A 254 -14.02 -2.01 6.12
N ILE A 255 -14.40 -2.68 5.03
CA ILE A 255 -15.25 -3.89 5.07
C ILE A 255 -14.58 -4.96 5.93
N ARG A 256 -13.29 -5.23 5.69
CA ARG A 256 -12.47 -6.19 6.45
C ARG A 256 -12.42 -5.83 7.93
N ALA A 257 -12.29 -4.54 8.25
CA ALA A 257 -12.31 -4.07 9.64
C ALA A 257 -13.68 -4.26 10.31
N ILE A 258 -14.79 -4.04 9.59
CA ILE A 258 -16.15 -4.28 10.08
C ILE A 258 -16.35 -5.77 10.34
N ALA A 259 -16.06 -6.63 9.35
CA ALA A 259 -16.21 -8.07 9.48
C ALA A 259 -15.38 -8.66 10.63
N LYS A 260 -14.15 -8.16 10.83
CA LYS A 260 -13.31 -8.59 11.96
C LYS A 260 -13.90 -8.20 13.32
N LYS A 261 -14.55 -7.02 13.42
CA LYS A 261 -15.24 -6.59 14.65
C LYS A 261 -16.50 -7.40 14.92
N GLU A 262 -17.21 -7.82 13.88
CA GLU A 262 -18.39 -8.66 14.00
C GLU A 262 -18.02 -10.06 14.47
N ALA A 263 -16.97 -10.67 13.88
CA ALA A 263 -16.47 -11.98 14.30
C ALA A 263 -16.01 -12.00 15.77
N GLY A 264 -15.29 -10.96 16.23
CA GLY A 264 -14.81 -10.87 17.61
C GLY A 264 -15.86 -10.47 18.65
N LYS A 265 -17.12 -10.25 18.27
CA LYS A 265 -18.26 -10.08 19.19
C LYS A 265 -19.04 -11.38 19.41
N SER A 266 -18.75 -12.40 18.60
CA SER A 266 -19.38 -13.72 18.67
C SER A 266 -18.55 -14.73 19.49
N GLU A 267 -17.41 -14.29 20.02
CA GLU A 267 -16.58 -14.97 21.03
C GLU A 267 -16.77 -14.28 22.40
#